data_AF-A0A6M8NII9-F1
#
_entry.id   AF-A0A6M8NII9-F1
#
_cell.length_a   1.000
_cell.length_b   1.000
_cell.length_c   1.000
_cell.angle_alpha   90.00
_cell.angle_beta   90.00
_cell.angle_gamma   90.00
#
_symmetry.space_group_name_H-M   'P 1'
#
loop_
_entity.id
_entity.type
_entity.pdbx_description
1 polymer ?
#
loop_
_entity_poly.entity_id
_entity_poly.type
_entity_poly.pdbx_seq_one_letter_code
_entity_poly.pdbx_strand_id
1 'polypeptide(L)'
;MDIKLLIISTFFSLSILLLTSIISCYKLPEKNYPKCFLLFSIFFLLGQLLTTYRNVLPDLLSIVFGNLLLVIGYIFLYIGIRDLLNLNAQWNNRYLIPIGVMCIGFILFTYINYNLAMRIVIFSIFCVIYGLIIAWLFFKNKNNGFEKFNTISAFLFLIGVILFLIRTFKASTIKIHGNYLSTTDLMISLVYGYLLIMTIWLTILLTKYSNHITFSKSKNNK
;
A
#
# COMPACT_ATOMS: atom_id res chain seq x y z
N MET A 1 -22.60 -0.50 -4.35
CA MET A 1 -21.72 0.69 -4.31
C MET A 1 -21.05 0.78 -5.67
N ASP A 2 -21.03 1.97 -6.28
CA ASP A 2 -20.41 2.15 -7.60
C ASP A 2 -18.87 2.05 -7.48
N ILE A 3 -18.29 1.06 -8.15
CA ILE A 3 -16.84 0.83 -8.16
C ILE A 3 -16.08 2.02 -8.76
N LYS A 4 -16.68 2.76 -9.70
CA LYS A 4 -16.06 3.94 -10.31
C LYS A 4 -15.88 5.05 -9.28
N LEU A 5 -16.90 5.27 -8.46
CA LEU A 5 -16.85 6.25 -7.38
C LEU A 5 -15.75 5.88 -6.38
N LEU A 6 -15.67 4.60 -5.98
CA LEU A 6 -14.60 4.11 -5.11
C LEU A 6 -13.21 4.35 -5.69
N ILE A 7 -12.99 4.00 -6.97
CA ILE A 7 -11.71 4.20 -7.65
C ILE A 7 -11.34 5.69 -7.66
N ILE A 8 -12.27 6.58 -8.03
CA ILE A 8 -12.04 8.04 -8.04
C ILE A 8 -11.71 8.53 -6.62
N SER A 9 -12.46 8.08 -5.61
CA SER A 9 -12.19 8.43 -4.21
C SER A 9 -10.80 7.96 -3.76
N THR A 10 -10.36 6.76 -4.17
CA THR A 10 -9.00 6.28 -3.85
C THR A 10 -7.90 7.08 -4.53
N PHE A 11 -8.10 7.53 -5.78
CA PHE A 11 -7.17 8.43 -6.44
C PHE A 11 -7.06 9.77 -5.72
N PHE A 12 -8.20 10.30 -5.29
CA PHE A 12 -8.25 11.55 -4.54
C PHE A 12 -7.53 11.41 -3.18
N SER A 13 -7.80 10.33 -2.42
CA SER A 13 -7.15 10.11 -1.13
C SER A 13 -5.65 9.86 -1.24
N LEU A 14 -5.18 9.14 -2.27
CA LEU A 14 -3.76 8.98 -2.57
C LEU A 14 -3.10 10.32 -2.93
N SER A 15 -3.79 11.20 -3.66
CA SER A 15 -3.29 12.53 -4.00
C SER A 15 -3.12 13.41 -2.76
N ILE A 16 -4.05 13.32 -1.80
CA ILE A 16 -3.93 14.00 -0.50
C ILE A 16 -2.73 13.45 0.29
N LEU A 17 -2.55 12.13 0.33
CA LEU A 17 -1.41 11.51 0.99
C LEU A 17 -0.09 11.95 0.35
N LEU A 18 -0.04 12.03 -0.98
CA LEU A 18 1.11 12.53 -1.74
C LEU A 18 1.47 13.96 -1.30
N LEU A 19 0.51 14.88 -1.34
CA LEU A 19 0.70 16.28 -0.92
C LEU A 19 1.16 16.39 0.54
N THR A 20 0.55 15.61 1.43
CA THR A 20 0.91 15.58 2.86
C THR A 20 2.33 15.05 3.06
N SER A 21 2.75 14.08 2.24
CA SER A 21 4.10 13.54 2.24
C SER A 21 5.12 14.56 1.75
N ILE A 22 4.80 15.33 0.70
CA ILE A 22 5.64 16.45 0.23
C ILE A 22 5.82 17.48 1.35
N ILE A 23 4.73 17.93 1.95
CA ILE A 23 4.76 18.92 3.06
C ILE A 23 5.59 18.37 4.24
N SER A 24 5.43 17.09 4.58
CA SER A 24 6.18 16.45 5.66
C SER A 24 7.68 16.33 5.33
N CYS A 25 8.04 16.07 4.07
CA CYS A 25 9.44 16.07 3.62
C CYS A 25 10.09 17.44 3.82
N TYR A 26 9.39 18.52 3.48
CA TYR A 26 9.88 19.88 3.68
C TYR A 26 10.03 20.23 5.17
N LYS A 27 9.09 19.80 6.02
CA LYS A 27 9.15 20.05 7.47
C LYS A 27 10.24 19.25 8.19
N LEU A 28 10.56 18.04 7.70
CA LEU A 28 11.43 17.08 8.37
C LEU A 28 12.48 16.50 7.41
N PRO A 29 13.41 17.31 6.87
CA PRO A 29 14.36 16.87 5.84
C PRO A 29 15.32 15.77 6.32
N GLU A 30 15.61 15.74 7.63
CA GLU A 30 16.48 14.77 8.30
C GLU A 30 15.83 13.37 8.46
N LYS A 31 14.50 13.28 8.39
CA LYS A 31 13.77 12.01 8.58
C LYS A 31 13.50 11.36 7.23
N ASN A 32 13.59 10.03 7.18
CA ASN A 32 13.43 9.27 5.93
C ASN A 32 12.00 8.80 5.70
N TYR A 33 11.20 8.62 6.75
CA TYR A 33 9.83 8.15 6.63
C TYR A 33 8.96 9.03 5.73
N PRO A 34 9.02 10.38 5.74
CA PRO A 34 8.21 11.19 4.83
C PRO A 34 8.54 10.90 3.35
N LYS A 35 9.83 10.68 3.04
CA LYS A 35 10.30 10.34 1.69
C LYS A 35 9.79 8.96 1.27
N CYS A 36 9.76 8.00 2.20
CA CYS A 36 9.21 6.67 1.93
C CYS A 36 7.69 6.70 1.70
N PHE A 37 6.94 7.49 2.46
CA PHE A 37 5.50 7.70 2.24
C PHE A 37 5.22 8.43 0.91
N LEU A 38 6.08 9.36 0.51
CA LEU A 38 6.04 10.01 -0.79
C LEU A 38 6.22 8.98 -1.92
N LEU A 39 7.28 8.18 -1.85
CA LEU A 39 7.55 7.13 -2.84
C LEU A 39 6.42 6.10 -2.88
N PHE A 40 5.91 5.65 -1.73
CA PHE A 40 4.70 4.83 -1.66
C PHE A 40 3.56 5.45 -2.46
N SER A 41 3.23 6.72 -2.20
CA SER A 41 2.11 7.40 -2.85
C SER A 41 2.31 7.52 -4.36
N ILE A 42 3.52 7.84 -4.83
CA ILE A 42 3.84 7.94 -6.26
C ILE A 42 3.69 6.57 -6.94
N PHE A 43 4.36 5.54 -6.42
CA PHE A 43 4.35 4.21 -7.01
C PHE A 43 2.96 3.60 -6.98
N PHE A 44 2.21 3.78 -5.89
CA PHE A 44 0.87 3.24 -5.76
C PHE A 44 -0.12 3.95 -6.70
N LEU A 45 -0.03 5.27 -6.83
CA LEU A 45 -0.89 6.04 -7.75
C LEU A 45 -0.60 5.67 -9.21
N LEU A 46 0.67 5.59 -9.61
CA LEU A 46 1.05 5.17 -10.96
C LEU A 46 0.63 3.72 -11.25
N GLY A 47 0.87 2.79 -10.31
CA GLY A 47 0.44 1.40 -10.44
C GLY A 47 -1.08 1.28 -10.56
N GLN A 48 -1.83 2.08 -9.80
CA GLN A 48 -3.29 2.11 -9.86
C GLN A 48 -3.79 2.70 -11.19
N LEU A 49 -3.16 3.75 -11.72
CA LEU A 49 -3.48 4.28 -13.05
C LEU A 49 -3.27 3.22 -14.13
N LEU A 50 -2.09 2.60 -14.19
CA LEU A 50 -1.76 1.59 -15.21
C LEU A 50 -2.71 0.39 -15.16
N THR A 51 -3.05 -0.09 -13.96
CA THR A 51 -3.98 -1.22 -13.79
C THR A 51 -5.43 -0.85 -14.13
N THR A 52 -5.84 0.40 -13.90
CA THR A 52 -7.19 0.88 -14.25
C THR A 52 -7.35 1.02 -15.77
N TYR A 53 -6.33 1.49 -16.48
CA TYR A 53 -6.33 1.65 -17.94
C TYR A 53 -5.92 0.38 -18.70
N ARG A 54 -6.09 -0.80 -18.08
CA ARG A 54 -5.66 -2.08 -18.64
C ARG A 54 -6.21 -2.40 -20.03
N ASN A 55 -7.44 -2.00 -20.33
CA ASN A 55 -8.06 -2.29 -21.63
C ASN A 55 -7.63 -1.32 -22.75
N VAL A 56 -6.82 -0.31 -22.41
CA VAL A 56 -6.31 0.70 -23.35
C VAL A 56 -4.79 0.56 -23.53
N LEU A 57 -4.07 0.19 -22.47
CA LEU A 57 -2.62 0.07 -22.47
C LEU A 57 -2.15 -1.36 -22.77
N PRO A 58 -0.95 -1.54 -23.35
CA PRO A 58 -0.34 -2.86 -23.54
C PRO A 58 -0.28 -3.66 -22.24
N ASP A 59 -0.54 -4.97 -22.32
CA ASP A 59 -0.57 -5.88 -21.15
C ASP A 59 0.72 -5.81 -20.30
N LEU A 60 1.87 -5.58 -20.95
CA LEU A 60 3.15 -5.46 -20.23
C LEU A 60 3.11 -4.27 -19.25
N LEU A 61 2.63 -3.12 -19.73
CA LEU A 61 2.56 -1.88 -18.96
C LEU A 61 1.46 -1.93 -17.91
N SER A 62 0.25 -2.34 -18.30
CA SER A 62 -0.91 -2.30 -17.42
C SER A 62 -0.91 -3.41 -16.37
N ILE A 63 -0.47 -4.61 -16.74
CA ILE A 63 -0.51 -5.78 -15.85
C ILE A 63 0.82 -5.95 -15.13
N VAL A 64 1.92 -6.12 -15.86
CA VAL A 64 3.20 -6.47 -15.22
C VAL A 64 3.76 -5.25 -14.48
N PHE A 65 3.99 -4.14 -15.19
CA PHE A 65 4.51 -2.92 -14.56
C PHE A 65 3.50 -2.33 -13.57
N GLY A 66 2.22 -2.26 -13.92
CA GLY A 66 1.17 -1.77 -13.03
C GLY A 66 1.18 -2.46 -11.66
N ASN A 67 1.14 -3.79 -11.62
CA ASN A 67 1.16 -4.52 -10.35
C ASN A 67 2.53 -4.47 -9.65
N LEU A 68 3.64 -4.42 -10.39
CA LEU A 68 4.97 -4.25 -9.80
C LEU A 68 5.12 -2.91 -9.08
N LEU A 69 4.61 -1.82 -9.66
CA LEU A 69 4.63 -0.51 -9.00
C LEU A 69 3.83 -0.55 -7.69
N LEU A 70 2.69 -1.25 -7.65
CA LEU A 70 1.93 -1.44 -6.40
C LEU A 70 2.76 -2.20 -5.34
N VAL A 71 3.46 -3.26 -5.73
CA VAL A 71 4.36 -4.03 -4.85
C VAL A 71 5.49 -3.16 -4.32
N ILE A 72 6.17 -2.41 -5.20
CA ILE A 72 7.27 -1.51 -4.85
C ILE A 72 6.76 -0.42 -3.88
N GLY A 73 5.60 0.17 -4.17
CA GLY A 73 4.96 1.12 -3.27
C GLY A 73 4.74 0.53 -1.88
N TYR A 74 4.18 -0.67 -1.78
CA TYR A 74 3.92 -1.33 -0.49
C TYR A 74 5.21 -1.63 0.29
N ILE A 75 6.32 -1.92 -0.40
CA ILE A 75 7.65 -2.07 0.21
C ILE A 75 8.12 -0.73 0.78
N PHE A 76 7.97 0.38 0.05
CA PHE A 76 8.28 1.71 0.58
C PHE A 76 7.40 2.08 1.78
N LEU A 77 6.13 1.68 1.79
CA LEU A 77 5.27 1.83 2.95
C LEU A 77 5.83 1.07 4.16
N TYR A 78 6.25 -0.17 3.98
CA TYR A 78 6.91 -0.95 5.03
C TYR A 78 8.18 -0.27 5.56
N ILE A 79 9.08 0.16 4.67
CA ILE A 79 10.31 0.86 5.05
C ILE A 79 9.98 2.16 5.79
N GLY A 80 9.00 2.92 5.30
CA GLY A 80 8.55 4.15 5.91
C GLY A 80 7.97 3.95 7.31
N ILE A 81 7.20 2.88 7.53
CA ILE A 81 6.65 2.55 8.85
C ILE A 81 7.76 2.14 9.83
N ARG A 82 8.77 1.39 9.38
CA ARG A 82 9.93 1.09 10.23
C ARG A 82 10.64 2.37 10.69
N ASP A 83 10.96 3.25 9.75
CA ASP A 83 11.63 4.52 10.07
C ASP A 83 10.76 5.43 10.95
N LEU A 84 9.43 5.47 10.70
CA LEU A 84 8.47 6.21 11.52
C LEU A 84 8.43 5.70 12.98
N LEU A 85 8.61 4.39 13.17
CA LEU A 85 8.73 3.77 14.49
C LEU A 85 10.16 3.82 15.06
N ASN A 86 11.08 4.55 14.41
CA ASN A 86 12.52 4.64 14.74
C ASN A 86 13.21 3.27 14.80
N LEU A 87 12.82 2.35 13.92
CA LEU A 87 13.46 1.05 13.79
C LEU A 87 14.44 1.06 12.63
N ASN A 88 15.64 0.53 12.86
CA ASN A 88 16.64 0.36 11.79
C ASN A 88 16.06 -0.49 10.64
N ALA A 89 16.43 -0.14 9.41
CA ALA A 89 16.16 -0.98 8.25
C ALA A 89 16.88 -2.32 8.46
N GLN A 90 16.12 -3.39 8.68
CA GLN A 90 16.72 -4.68 8.98
C GLN A 90 17.54 -5.18 7.79
N TRP A 91 17.11 -4.90 6.56
CA TRP A 91 17.66 -5.52 5.36
C TRP A 91 18.19 -4.46 4.39
N ASN A 92 19.50 -4.20 4.44
CA ASN A 92 20.23 -3.17 3.70
C ASN A 92 20.13 -3.20 2.16
N ASN A 93 19.33 -4.09 1.55
CA ASN A 93 18.98 -4.15 0.11
C ASN A 93 18.10 -5.37 -0.24
N ARG A 94 17.83 -6.28 0.72
CA ARG A 94 17.08 -7.52 0.44
C ARG A 94 15.61 -7.30 0.07
N TYR A 95 15.12 -6.07 0.11
CA TYR A 95 13.80 -5.70 -0.41
C TYR A 95 13.66 -5.91 -1.92
N LEU A 96 14.78 -6.04 -2.65
CA LEU A 96 14.76 -6.41 -4.08
C LEU A 96 14.32 -7.85 -4.32
N ILE A 97 14.51 -8.76 -3.35
CA ILE A 97 14.13 -10.17 -3.48
C ILE A 97 12.61 -10.34 -3.71
N PRO A 98 11.72 -9.80 -2.85
CA PRO A 98 10.28 -9.92 -3.09
C PRO A 98 9.85 -9.21 -4.38
N ILE A 99 10.50 -8.11 -4.79
CA ILE A 99 10.22 -7.45 -6.08
C ILE A 99 10.53 -8.40 -7.24
N GLY A 100 11.71 -9.04 -7.22
CA GLY A 100 12.11 -10.01 -8.24
C GLY A 100 11.16 -11.21 -8.31
N VAL A 101 10.78 -11.78 -7.16
CA VAL A 101 9.83 -12.89 -7.08
C VAL A 101 8.48 -12.49 -7.66
N MET A 102 7.96 -11.31 -7.31
CA MET A 102 6.70 -10.81 -7.86
C MET A 102 6.79 -10.54 -9.36
N CYS A 103 7.92 -10.02 -9.86
CA CYS A 103 8.16 -9.77 -11.27
C CYS A 103 8.08 -11.06 -12.09
N ILE A 104 8.82 -12.09 -11.66
CA ILE A 104 8.81 -13.41 -12.30
C ILE A 104 7.39 -14.00 -12.27
N GLY A 105 6.72 -13.93 -11.11
CA GLY A 105 5.33 -14.40 -10.98
C GLY A 105 4.37 -13.70 -11.93
N PHE A 106 4.44 -12.38 -12.05
CA PHE A 106 3.58 -11.63 -12.96
C PHE A 106 3.88 -11.93 -14.43
N ILE A 107 5.14 -12.09 -14.83
CA ILE A 107 5.51 -12.47 -16.20
C ILE A 107 4.98 -13.88 -16.51
N LEU A 108 5.25 -14.85 -15.64
CA LEU A 108 4.83 -16.25 -15.78
C LEU A 108 3.30 -16.37 -15.95
N PHE A 109 2.53 -15.72 -15.08
CA PHE A 109 1.06 -15.82 -15.14
C PHE A 109 0.42 -14.87 -16.17
N THR A 110 1.17 -13.93 -16.76
CA THR A 110 0.66 -13.07 -17.83
C THR A 110 0.91 -13.64 -19.21
N TYR A 111 2.10 -14.16 -19.48
CA TYR A 111 2.51 -14.55 -20.84
C TYR A 111 2.64 -16.04 -21.07
N ILE A 112 2.82 -16.84 -20.00
CA ILE A 112 3.03 -18.29 -20.14
C ILE A 112 1.73 -19.03 -19.81
N ASN A 113 1.18 -18.82 -18.62
CA ASN A 113 -0.01 -19.56 -18.15
C ASN A 113 -1.35 -18.81 -18.33
N TYR A 114 -1.31 -17.53 -18.70
CA TYR A 114 -2.50 -16.66 -18.86
C TYR A 114 -3.53 -16.72 -17.71
N ASN A 115 -3.08 -16.94 -16.48
CA ASN A 115 -3.95 -17.20 -15.35
C ASN A 115 -4.11 -15.95 -14.47
N LEU A 116 -5.23 -15.25 -14.66
CA LEU A 116 -5.58 -14.07 -13.86
C LEU A 116 -5.76 -14.37 -12.37
N ALA A 117 -6.36 -15.51 -12.01
CA ALA A 117 -6.56 -15.90 -10.62
C ALA A 117 -5.22 -16.02 -9.90
N MET A 118 -4.22 -16.64 -10.54
CA MET A 118 -2.87 -16.76 -9.95
C MET A 118 -2.19 -15.40 -9.74
N ARG A 119 -2.36 -14.43 -10.64
CA ARG A 119 -1.86 -13.05 -10.44
C ARG A 119 -2.48 -12.40 -9.21
N ILE A 120 -3.79 -12.59 -9.00
CA ILE A 120 -4.50 -12.08 -7.82
C ILE A 120 -4.00 -12.79 -6.55
N VAL A 121 -3.81 -14.11 -6.59
CA VAL A 121 -3.31 -14.92 -5.47
C VAL A 121 -1.93 -14.45 -5.04
N ILE A 122 -0.96 -14.34 -5.96
CA ILE A 122 0.41 -13.95 -5.59
C ILE A 122 0.46 -12.54 -4.99
N PHE A 123 -0.30 -11.59 -5.56
CA PHE A 123 -0.36 -10.22 -5.04
C PHE A 123 -1.03 -10.18 -3.66
N SER A 124 -2.09 -10.95 -3.47
CA SER A 124 -2.82 -11.00 -2.20
C SER A 124 -1.97 -11.64 -1.10
N ILE A 125 -1.24 -12.72 -1.39
CA ILE A 125 -0.29 -13.34 -0.46
C ILE A 125 0.81 -12.35 -0.07
N PHE A 126 1.36 -11.60 -1.04
CA PHE A 126 2.33 -10.55 -0.76
C PHE A 126 1.78 -9.49 0.21
N CYS A 127 0.56 -9.00 -0.02
CA CYS A 127 -0.12 -8.06 0.87
C CYS A 127 -0.40 -8.66 2.26
N VAL A 128 -0.74 -9.94 2.36
CA VAL A 128 -0.93 -10.65 3.63
C VAL A 128 0.36 -10.68 4.44
N ILE A 129 1.46 -11.09 3.81
CA ILE A 129 2.77 -11.21 4.49
C ILE A 129 3.20 -9.83 5.00
N TYR A 130 3.25 -8.82 4.13
CA TYR A 130 3.69 -7.49 4.54
C TYR A 130 2.70 -6.80 5.48
N GLY A 131 1.40 -7.01 5.30
CA GLY A 131 0.36 -6.49 6.19
C GLY A 131 0.50 -7.05 7.60
N LEU A 132 0.76 -8.35 7.75
CA LEU A 132 1.03 -8.98 9.04
C LEU A 132 2.30 -8.43 9.70
N ILE A 133 3.38 -8.29 8.92
CA ILE A 133 4.64 -7.74 9.43
C ILE A 133 4.41 -6.30 9.92
N ILE A 134 3.74 -5.45 9.14
CA ILE A 134 3.45 -4.06 9.53
C ILE A 134 2.55 -4.01 10.77
N ALA A 135 1.49 -4.82 10.82
CA ALA A 135 0.62 -4.90 11.99
C ALA A 135 1.42 -5.28 13.25
N TRP A 136 2.29 -6.28 13.13
CA TRP A 136 3.18 -6.70 14.21
C TRP A 136 4.13 -5.59 14.66
N LEU A 137 4.71 -4.82 13.74
CA LEU A 137 5.57 -3.69 14.07
C LEU A 137 4.82 -2.66 14.92
N PHE A 138 3.59 -2.32 14.55
CA PHE A 138 2.78 -1.40 15.36
C PHE A 138 2.39 -1.99 16.71
N PHE A 139 2.07 -3.29 16.79
CA PHE A 139 1.79 -3.95 18.07
C PHE A 139 2.98 -3.93 19.03
N LYS A 140 4.18 -4.21 18.50
CA LYS A 140 5.41 -4.30 19.31
C LYS A 140 5.88 -2.94 19.82
N ASN A 141 5.61 -1.86 19.08
CA ASN A 141 6.12 -0.51 19.39
C ASN A 141 5.04 0.43 19.92
N LYS A 142 4.06 -0.09 20.67
CA LYS A 142 2.96 0.72 21.22
C LYS A 142 3.46 1.80 22.18
N ASN A 143 4.45 1.51 23.02
CA ASN A 143 4.82 2.33 24.19
C ASN A 143 5.55 3.67 23.88
N ASN A 144 5.66 4.09 22.62
CA ASN A 144 6.41 5.28 22.23
C ASN A 144 5.61 6.59 22.34
N GLY A 145 4.64 6.70 23.26
CA GLY A 145 3.75 7.86 23.40
C GLY A 145 2.65 7.97 22.34
N PHE A 146 2.57 7.02 21.41
CA PHE A 146 1.58 6.95 20.31
C PHE A 146 0.71 5.69 20.38
N GLU A 147 0.52 5.12 21.57
CA GLU A 147 -0.06 3.78 21.73
C GLU A 147 -1.41 3.60 21.04
N LYS A 148 -2.29 4.61 21.13
CA LYS A 148 -3.61 4.61 20.49
C LYS A 148 -3.49 4.57 18.97
N PHE A 149 -2.65 5.42 18.37
CA PHE A 149 -2.43 5.46 16.92
C PHE A 149 -1.76 4.18 16.41
N ASN A 150 -0.81 3.63 17.16
CA ASN A 150 -0.17 2.37 16.82
C ASN A 150 -1.16 1.22 16.88
N THR A 151 -2.00 1.16 17.92
CA THR A 151 -3.03 0.13 18.05
C THR A 151 -4.05 0.20 16.92
N ILE A 152 -4.58 1.38 16.59
CA ILE A 152 -5.52 1.55 15.47
C ILE A 152 -4.87 1.14 14.15
N SER A 153 -3.63 1.58 13.90
CA SER A 153 -2.87 1.19 12.71
C SER A 153 -2.74 -0.32 12.60
N ALA A 154 -2.37 -0.99 13.69
CA ALA A 154 -2.20 -2.45 13.72
C ALA A 154 -3.51 -3.18 13.36
N PHE A 155 -4.65 -2.76 13.93
CA PHE A 155 -5.96 -3.33 13.60
C PHE A 155 -6.36 -3.09 12.16
N LEU A 156 -6.13 -1.89 11.61
CA LEU A 156 -6.44 -1.60 10.22
C LEU A 156 -5.60 -2.47 9.25
N PHE A 157 -4.32 -2.71 9.55
CA PHE A 157 -3.53 -3.67 8.76
C PHE A 157 -4.02 -5.12 8.92
N LEU A 158 -4.46 -5.54 10.11
CA LEU A 158 -5.08 -6.87 10.30
C LEU A 158 -6.38 -7.04 9.52
N ILE A 159 -7.23 -6.01 9.46
CA ILE A 159 -8.44 -6.03 8.62
C ILE A 159 -8.04 -6.23 7.16
N GLY A 160 -7.00 -5.53 6.69
CA GLY A 160 -6.43 -5.73 5.36
C GLY A 160 -5.98 -7.18 5.13
N VAL A 161 -5.24 -7.76 6.08
CA VAL A 161 -4.78 -9.15 6.01
C VAL A 161 -5.97 -10.11 5.84
N ILE A 162 -7.03 -9.96 6.63
CA ILE A 162 -8.23 -10.79 6.52
C ILE A 162 -8.88 -10.64 5.14
N LEU A 163 -9.02 -9.40 4.65
CA LEU A 163 -9.57 -9.13 3.33
C LEU A 163 -8.75 -9.78 2.21
N PHE A 164 -7.41 -9.67 2.25
CA PHE A 164 -6.54 -10.28 1.24
C PHE A 164 -6.45 -11.81 1.35
N LEU A 165 -6.59 -12.38 2.55
CA LEU A 165 -6.74 -13.83 2.73
C LEU A 165 -8.02 -14.33 2.06
N ILE A 166 -9.16 -13.70 2.33
CA ILE A 166 -10.45 -14.03 1.69
C ILE A 166 -10.34 -13.89 0.18
N ARG A 167 -9.70 -12.81 -0.31
CA ARG A 167 -9.46 -12.59 -1.74
C ARG A 167 -8.62 -13.70 -2.36
N THR A 168 -7.63 -14.23 -1.66
CA THR A 168 -6.78 -15.33 -2.12
C THR A 168 -7.60 -16.59 -2.36
N PHE A 169 -8.45 -16.99 -1.41
CA PHE A 169 -9.31 -18.16 -1.56
C PHE A 169 -10.35 -17.98 -2.66
N LYS A 170 -10.97 -16.80 -2.72
CA LYS A 170 -12.01 -16.51 -3.72
C LYS A 170 -11.46 -16.38 -5.14
N ALA A 171 -10.19 -16.01 -5.33
CA ALA A 171 -9.60 -15.78 -6.65
C ALA A 171 -9.82 -16.94 -7.64
N SER A 172 -9.83 -18.18 -7.16
CA SER A 172 -10.09 -19.39 -7.97
C SER A 172 -11.53 -19.51 -8.49
N THR A 173 -12.49 -18.83 -7.84
CA THR A 173 -13.93 -18.93 -8.15
C THR A 173 -14.44 -17.78 -9.01
N ILE A 174 -13.66 -16.72 -9.21
CA ILE A 174 -14.13 -15.54 -9.94
C ILE A 174 -14.04 -15.80 -11.45
N LYS A 175 -15.20 -15.96 -12.09
CA LYS A 175 -15.33 -15.91 -13.56
C LYS A 175 -15.24 -14.45 -14.02
N ILE A 176 -14.02 -13.90 -14.02
CA ILE A 176 -13.80 -12.50 -14.37
C ILE A 176 -14.02 -12.31 -15.87
N HIS A 177 -15.09 -11.61 -16.23
CA HIS A 177 -15.25 -11.04 -17.57
C HIS A 177 -14.13 -10.03 -17.82
N GLY A 178 -13.66 -9.91 -19.07
CA GLY A 178 -12.52 -9.05 -19.42
C GLY A 178 -12.65 -7.57 -19.01
N ASN A 179 -13.84 -7.10 -18.65
CA ASN A 179 -14.11 -5.70 -18.33
C ASN A 179 -14.26 -5.46 -16.80
N TYR A 180 -13.13 -5.19 -16.13
CA TYR A 180 -13.02 -5.00 -14.68
C TYR A 180 -13.93 -3.88 -14.12
N LEU A 181 -14.16 -2.83 -14.92
CA LEU A 181 -14.98 -1.66 -14.55
C LEU A 181 -16.50 -1.94 -14.52
N SER A 182 -16.94 -3.05 -15.11
CA SER A 182 -18.35 -3.46 -15.16
C SER A 182 -18.72 -4.48 -14.08
N THR A 183 -17.74 -4.94 -13.32
CA THR A 183 -17.94 -5.99 -12.32
C THR A 183 -18.53 -5.42 -11.04
N THR A 184 -19.63 -6.01 -10.57
CA THR A 184 -20.27 -5.74 -9.27
C THR A 184 -19.73 -6.61 -8.14
N ASP A 185 -18.58 -7.26 -8.36
CA ASP A 185 -17.96 -8.15 -7.37
C ASP A 185 -17.66 -7.35 -6.10
N LEU A 186 -18.35 -7.76 -5.04
CA LEU A 186 -18.24 -7.21 -3.70
C LEU A 186 -16.79 -7.24 -3.20
N MET A 187 -16.00 -8.25 -3.58
CA MET A 187 -14.61 -8.35 -3.16
C MET A 187 -13.73 -7.25 -3.75
N ILE A 188 -13.94 -6.87 -5.00
CA ILE A 188 -13.18 -5.77 -5.62
C ILE A 188 -13.54 -4.46 -4.92
N SER A 189 -14.83 -4.24 -4.68
CA SER A 189 -15.33 -3.05 -3.97
C SER A 189 -14.75 -2.95 -2.55
N LEU A 190 -14.69 -4.06 -1.80
CA LEU A 190 -14.10 -4.10 -0.46
C LEU A 190 -12.60 -3.76 -0.48
N VAL A 191 -11.84 -4.21 -1.47
CA VAL A 191 -10.40 -3.89 -1.57
C VAL A 191 -10.19 -2.40 -1.81
N TYR A 192 -10.96 -1.77 -2.70
CA TYR A 192 -10.87 -0.32 -2.92
C TYR A 192 -11.38 0.48 -1.72
N GLY A 193 -12.45 0.02 -1.06
CA GLY A 193 -12.94 0.62 0.18
C GLY A 193 -11.89 0.56 1.30
N TYR A 194 -11.21 -0.58 1.44
CA TYR A 194 -10.09 -0.74 2.35
C TYR A 194 -8.94 0.22 2.01
N LEU A 195 -8.53 0.28 0.74
CA LEU A 195 -7.48 1.20 0.29
C LEU A 195 -7.83 2.66 0.58
N LEU A 196 -9.08 3.07 0.37
CA LEU A 196 -9.57 4.41 0.70
C LEU A 196 -9.37 4.71 2.20
N ILE A 197 -9.86 3.81 3.07
CA ILE A 197 -9.73 3.96 4.53
C ILE A 197 -8.26 4.02 4.94
N MET A 198 -7.42 3.13 4.39
CA MET A 198 -6.00 3.08 4.70
C MET A 198 -5.26 4.34 4.29
N THR A 199 -5.52 4.88 3.10
CA THR A 199 -4.82 6.08 2.62
C THR A 199 -5.21 7.32 3.42
N ILE A 200 -6.48 7.44 3.82
CA ILE A 200 -6.93 8.47 4.77
C ILE A 200 -6.22 8.29 6.12
N TRP A 201 -6.19 7.07 6.66
CA TRP A 201 -5.54 6.78 7.93
C TRP A 201 -4.04 7.09 7.92
N LEU A 202 -3.33 6.67 6.88
CA LEU A 202 -1.90 6.96 6.70
C LEU A 202 -1.63 8.46 6.62
N THR A 203 -2.54 9.24 6.02
CA THR A 203 -2.45 10.71 5.98
C THR A 203 -2.53 11.30 7.39
N ILE A 204 -3.49 10.83 8.19
CA ILE A 204 -3.68 11.26 9.59
C ILE A 204 -2.44 10.88 10.42
N LEU A 205 -1.97 9.64 10.28
CA LEU A 205 -0.80 9.12 10.99
C LEU A 205 0.43 9.99 10.69
N LEU A 206 0.71 10.21 9.41
CA LEU A 206 1.86 11.00 8.95
C LEU A 206 1.80 12.43 9.51
N THR A 207 0.63 13.07 9.42
CA THR A 207 0.44 14.44 9.93
C THR A 207 0.68 14.52 11.44
N LYS A 208 0.15 13.56 12.21
CA LYS A 208 0.30 13.53 13.67
C LYS A 208 1.75 13.33 14.10
N TYR A 209 2.46 12.39 13.47
CA TYR A 209 3.88 12.18 13.74
C TYR A 209 4.72 13.39 13.36
N SER A 210 4.50 13.97 12.18
CA SER A 210 5.25 15.15 11.73
C SER A 210 5.06 16.35 12.67
N ASN A 211 3.83 16.61 13.12
CA ASN A 211 3.55 17.72 14.05
C ASN A 211 4.17 17.51 15.43
N HIS A 212 4.12 16.29 15.97
CA HIS A 212 4.71 15.97 17.27
C HIS A 212 6.23 16.19 17.30
N ILE A 213 6.95 15.75 16.26
CA ILE A 213 8.40 15.94 16.16
C ILE A 213 8.74 17.43 16.04
N THR A 214 7.99 18.17 15.23
CA THR A 214 8.21 19.61 15.05
C THR A 214 8.00 20.38 16.37
N PHE A 215 6.96 20.02 17.13
CA PHE A 215 6.68 20.63 18.43
C PHE A 215 7.76 20.32 19.48
N SER A 216 8.24 19.08 19.51
CA SER A 216 9.35 18.68 20.40
C SER A 216 10.65 19.42 20.09
N LYS A 217 10.99 19.63 18.80
CA LYS A 217 12.17 20.43 18.41
C LYS A 217 12.05 21.89 18.87
N SER A 218 10.87 22.49 18.74
CA SER A 218 10.65 23.89 19.16
C SER A 218 10.80 24.09 20.68
N LYS A 219 10.41 23.10 21.50
CA LYS A 219 10.53 23.18 22.96
C LYS A 219 11.97 23.08 23.45
N ASN A 220 12.82 22.31 22.77
CA ASN A 220 14.23 22.12 23.17
C ASN A 220 15.14 23.30 22.78
N ASN A 221 14.69 24.20 21.91
CA ASN A 221 15.44 25.37 21.46
C ASN A 221 15.09 26.66 22.24
N LYS A 222 14.22 26.57 23.26
CA LYS A 222 13.90 27.65 24.19
C LYS A 222 14.54 27.37 25.53
#